data_AF-A0A2P5AXX8-F1
#
_entry.id   AF-A0A2P5AXX8-F1
#
_cell.length_a   1.000
_cell.length_b   1.000
_cell.length_c   1.000
_cell.angle_alpha   90.00
_cell.angle_beta   90.00
_cell.angle_gamma   90.00
#
_symmetry.space_group_name_H-M   'P 1'
#
loop_
_entity.id
_entity.type
_entity.pdbx_description
1 polymer ?
#
loop_
_entity_poly.entity_id
_entity_poly.type
_entity_poly.pdbx_seq_one_letter_code
_entity_poly.pdbx_strand_id
1 'polypeptide(L)'
;MAAGAVPASISCLKSRDSGLGFAKSSEFVRLSDLKRIKSCRTRVSVIRNSNLGSDIAELQPASEGSPLLVPRQKYCESLHKTVRRKTRTVMVGNVAIGSEHPIRIQTMTTSDTKDVAGTVEEVMRIADKGADIVRITVQGKKEADACFEIKNSLVQKNYNIPLVADIHFAPSVALRVAECFEKIRVNPGNFADRRAQFEKLEYTEEDYQKELEHIEQVFSPLVEKCKKYSRAMRIGTNHGSLSDRIMSYYGDSPRGMVKNFLVIAEQG
;
A
#
# COMPACT_ATOMS: atom_id res chain seq x y z
N MET A 1 -51.87 -22.30 20.19
CA MET A 1 -52.13 -23.43 21.09
C MET A 1 -51.23 -24.58 20.67
N ALA A 2 -50.36 -25.04 21.60
CA ALA A 2 -49.52 -26.26 21.60
C ALA A 2 -48.55 -26.47 20.41
N ALA A 3 -47.22 -26.44 20.56
CA ALA A 3 -46.31 -27.25 21.38
C ALA A 3 -46.16 -28.71 20.91
N GLY A 4 -44.91 -29.17 20.73
CA GLY A 4 -44.59 -30.59 20.57
C GLY A 4 -43.16 -30.83 20.08
N ALA A 5 -42.29 -31.34 20.97
CA ALA A 5 -40.87 -31.56 20.79
C ALA A 5 -40.54 -33.07 20.87
N VAL A 6 -39.66 -33.59 19.98
CA VAL A 6 -38.60 -34.63 20.18
C VAL A 6 -39.12 -36.06 20.59
N PRO A 7 -38.39 -37.22 20.65
CA PRO A 7 -37.01 -37.63 20.28
C PRO A 7 -36.82 -38.91 19.40
N ALA A 8 -35.56 -39.06 18.94
CA ALA A 8 -34.63 -40.21 18.92
C ALA A 8 -35.05 -41.68 18.66
N SER A 9 -34.24 -42.37 17.85
CA SER A 9 -33.77 -43.73 18.16
C SER A 9 -32.41 -44.06 17.51
N ILE A 10 -31.56 -44.66 18.34
CA ILE A 10 -30.17 -45.09 18.17
C ILE A 10 -30.12 -46.58 17.81
N SER A 11 -29.13 -47.03 17.03
CA SER A 11 -28.37 -48.28 17.28
C SER A 11 -27.18 -48.38 16.30
N CYS A 12 -25.92 -48.38 16.72
CA CYS A 12 -25.15 -49.47 17.40
C CYS A 12 -24.24 -50.14 16.34
N LEU A 13 -22.95 -49.75 16.26
CA LEU A 13 -21.77 -50.33 16.95
C LEU A 13 -21.14 -51.54 16.25
N LYS A 14 -19.84 -51.42 15.96
CA LYS A 14 -18.71 -52.22 16.51
C LYS A 14 -17.42 -51.74 15.79
N SER A 15 -16.48 -51.02 16.40
CA SER A 15 -15.59 -51.28 17.56
C SER A 15 -14.48 -52.31 17.30
N ARG A 16 -13.23 -51.84 17.26
CA ARG A 16 -12.07 -52.18 18.12
C ARG A 16 -10.78 -51.87 17.35
N ASP A 17 -9.95 -50.91 17.76
CA ASP A 17 -9.12 -50.75 18.98
C ASP A 17 -7.76 -51.46 18.92
N SER A 18 -6.71 -50.64 18.97
CA SER A 18 -5.51 -50.72 19.83
C SER A 18 -4.47 -49.74 19.24
N GLY A 19 -3.86 -48.76 19.91
CA GLY A 19 -3.70 -48.49 21.34
C GLY A 19 -2.21 -48.60 21.70
N LEU A 20 -1.55 -47.44 21.90
CA LEU A 20 -0.35 -47.14 22.72
C LEU A 20 0.19 -45.78 22.20
N GLY A 21 0.33 -44.66 22.92
CA GLY A 21 0.40 -44.39 24.34
C GLY A 21 1.83 -44.01 24.73
N PHE A 22 2.15 -42.71 24.88
CA PHE A 22 3.15 -42.22 25.85
C PHE A 22 2.95 -40.72 26.13
N ALA A 23 2.87 -40.40 27.42
CA ALA A 23 2.64 -39.09 28.01
C ALA A 23 3.93 -38.43 28.49
N LYS A 24 3.90 -37.09 28.61
CA LYS A 24 4.60 -36.18 29.58
C LYS A 24 4.18 -34.74 29.20
N SER A 25 3.34 -34.02 29.94
CA SER A 25 3.53 -33.35 31.24
C SER A 25 4.60 -32.25 31.26
N SER A 26 4.17 -30.99 31.17
CA SER A 26 4.82 -29.78 31.73
C SER A 26 3.92 -28.58 31.39
N GLU A 27 3.01 -28.19 32.30
CA GLU A 27 3.17 -27.13 33.32
C GLU A 27 2.69 -25.75 32.85
N PHE A 28 1.52 -25.41 33.38
CA PHE A 28 0.88 -24.10 33.36
C PHE A 28 1.64 -23.17 34.30
N VAL A 29 2.23 -22.08 33.80
CA VAL A 29 2.70 -20.97 34.64
C VAL A 29 1.79 -19.77 34.41
N ARG A 30 0.98 -19.46 35.43
CA ARG A 30 0.37 -18.13 35.63
C ARG A 30 1.47 -17.20 36.13
N LEU A 31 1.87 -16.23 35.31
CA LEU A 31 2.60 -15.06 35.79
C LEU A 31 1.58 -13.98 36.17
N SER A 32 1.41 -13.80 37.47
CA SER A 32 0.70 -12.72 38.12
C SER A 32 1.53 -11.43 38.16
N ASP A 33 0.81 -10.32 38.09
CA ASP A 33 1.16 -8.99 38.64
C ASP A 33 2.34 -8.20 38.04
N LEU A 34 2.07 -7.54 36.91
CA LEU A 34 2.71 -6.26 36.60
C LEU A 34 1.68 -5.13 36.70
N LYS A 35 1.90 -4.28 37.72
CA LYS A 35 1.11 -3.12 38.08
C LYS A 35 0.91 -2.20 36.88
N ARG A 36 -0.36 -2.00 36.55
CA ARG A 36 -0.89 -1.03 35.59
C ARG A 36 -0.66 0.38 36.14
N ILE A 37 0.43 1.04 35.73
CA ILE A 37 0.65 2.46 36.05
C ILE A 37 -0.29 3.28 35.17
N LYS A 38 -1.35 3.81 35.79
CA LYS A 38 -2.21 4.86 35.23
C LYS A 38 -1.40 6.15 35.22
N SER A 39 -0.97 6.60 34.04
CA SER A 39 -0.48 7.97 33.89
C SER A 39 -1.68 8.91 33.87
N CYS A 40 -1.75 9.74 34.91
CA CYS A 40 -2.82 10.70 35.15
C CYS A 40 -2.70 11.87 34.17
N ARG A 41 -3.84 12.32 33.60
CA ARG A 41 -3.93 13.55 32.80
C ARG A 41 -3.61 14.75 33.69
N THR A 42 -2.43 15.33 33.54
CA THR A 42 -2.13 16.65 34.12
C THR A 42 -2.63 17.73 33.18
N ARG A 43 -3.57 18.55 33.68
CA ARG A 43 -4.05 19.78 33.04
C ARG A 43 -2.86 20.69 32.71
N VAL A 44 -2.71 21.08 31.45
CA VAL A 44 -1.84 22.20 31.07
C VAL A 44 -2.65 23.49 31.16
N SER A 45 -2.23 24.37 32.06
CA SER A 45 -2.69 25.75 32.16
C SER A 45 -2.28 26.54 30.92
N VAL A 46 -3.26 27.15 30.25
CA VAL A 46 -3.02 28.06 29.13
C VAL A 46 -2.50 29.38 29.69
N ILE A 47 -1.20 29.63 29.57
CA ILE A 47 -0.62 30.96 29.76
C ILE A 47 -0.84 31.72 28.45
N ARG A 48 -1.78 32.67 28.46
CA ARG A 48 -1.84 33.71 27.42
C ARG A 48 -0.65 34.63 27.64
N ASN A 49 0.31 34.63 26.71
CA ASN A 49 1.36 35.63 26.69
C ASN A 49 1.03 36.68 25.63
N SER A 50 0.68 37.87 26.12
CA SER A 50 0.55 39.09 25.35
C SER A 50 1.94 39.67 25.12
N ASN A 51 2.58 39.35 24.00
CA ASN A 51 3.72 40.12 23.50
C ASN A 51 3.80 39.97 21.97
N LEU A 52 3.67 41.09 21.28
CA LEU A 52 3.86 41.24 19.84
C LEU A 52 5.36 41.54 19.64
N GLY A 53 6.17 40.49 19.52
CA GLY A 53 7.62 40.56 19.30
C GLY A 53 8.06 39.35 18.49
N SER A 54 8.97 39.57 17.54
CA SER A 54 9.47 38.57 16.60
C SER A 54 10.35 37.51 17.28
N ASP A 55 9.72 36.58 17.99
CA ASP A 55 10.42 35.45 18.60
C ASP A 55 10.48 34.28 17.61
N ILE A 56 11.59 34.20 16.87
CA ILE A 56 12.02 32.94 16.27
C ILE A 56 12.41 32.04 17.44
N ALA A 57 11.49 31.16 17.84
CA ALA A 57 11.76 30.16 18.86
C ALA A 57 12.86 29.20 18.37
N GLU A 58 14.05 29.29 18.95
CA GLU A 58 15.08 28.27 18.82
C GLU A 58 14.61 27.00 19.54
N LEU A 59 14.12 26.04 18.76
CA LEU A 59 13.78 24.72 19.25
C LEU A 59 15.06 23.93 19.52
N GLN A 60 15.25 23.51 20.78
CA GLN A 60 16.36 22.65 21.19
C GLN A 60 16.19 21.23 20.60
N PRO A 61 17.30 20.56 20.22
CA PRO A 61 17.27 19.22 19.63
C PRO A 61 16.76 18.18 20.63
N ALA A 62 16.11 17.13 20.11
CA ALA A 62 15.51 16.06 20.91
C ALA A 62 16.54 15.12 21.58
N SER A 63 17.82 15.18 21.19
CA SER A 63 18.92 14.43 21.80
C SER A 63 20.27 15.05 21.46
N GLU A 64 21.20 15.10 22.44
CA GLU A 64 22.60 15.48 22.21
C GLU A 64 23.24 14.54 21.19
N GLY A 65 23.88 15.11 20.16
CA GLY A 65 24.60 14.35 19.14
C GLY A 65 23.77 13.85 17.96
N SER A 66 22.46 14.14 17.86
CA SER A 66 21.74 14.00 16.60
C SER A 66 21.81 15.32 15.84
N PRO A 67 22.73 15.50 14.88
CA PRO A 67 22.67 16.69 14.07
C PRO A 67 21.41 16.54 13.22
N LEU A 68 20.42 17.42 13.43
CA LEU A 68 19.37 17.64 12.44
C LEU A 68 20.08 18.22 11.21
N LEU A 69 20.77 17.35 10.44
CA LEU A 69 21.53 17.66 9.22
C LEU A 69 20.59 17.86 8.04
N VAL A 70 19.59 18.69 8.23
CA VAL A 70 19.05 19.41 7.10
C VAL A 70 18.88 20.83 7.60
N PRO A 71 19.78 21.75 7.23
CA PRO A 71 19.38 23.15 7.17
C PRO A 71 18.04 23.15 6.46
N ARG A 72 17.00 23.78 7.01
CA ARG A 72 15.71 23.94 6.33
C ARG A 72 15.94 24.84 5.10
N GLN A 73 16.62 24.33 4.09
CA GLN A 73 16.66 24.84 2.74
C GLN A 73 15.20 24.88 2.32
N LYS A 74 14.61 26.08 2.40
CA LYS A 74 13.33 26.47 1.84
C LYS A 74 12.31 25.31 1.73
N TYR A 75 11.58 25.05 2.82
CA TYR A 75 10.55 23.99 2.87
C TYR A 75 9.50 24.11 1.75
N CYS A 76 9.09 25.33 1.42
CA CYS A 76 8.17 25.61 0.32
C CYS A 76 8.41 27.01 -0.26
N GLU A 77 7.88 27.26 -1.45
CA GLU A 77 8.02 28.54 -2.17
C GLU A 77 7.35 29.72 -1.45
N SER A 78 6.22 29.49 -0.80
CA SER A 78 5.52 30.50 0.00
C SER A 78 4.72 29.82 1.11
N LEU A 79 4.68 30.44 2.29
CA LEU A 79 3.86 30.01 3.43
C LEU A 79 2.42 30.55 3.38
N HIS A 80 2.15 31.55 2.53
CA HIS A 80 0.87 32.27 2.46
C HIS A 80 0.18 32.13 1.10
N LYS A 81 0.86 31.56 0.09
CA LYS A 81 0.33 31.35 -1.25
C LYS A 81 0.55 29.91 -1.68
N THR A 82 -0.51 29.29 -2.17
CA THR A 82 -0.42 27.98 -2.83
C THR A 82 0.29 28.13 -4.16
N VAL A 83 1.53 27.68 -4.23
CA VAL A 83 2.32 27.60 -5.47
C VAL A 83 2.41 26.15 -5.89
N ARG A 84 1.87 25.83 -7.07
CA ARG A 84 1.91 24.47 -7.59
C ARG A 84 3.32 24.11 -8.04
N ARG A 85 3.87 23.01 -7.51
CA ARG A 85 5.16 22.45 -7.95
C ARG A 85 5.11 22.16 -9.46
N LYS A 86 6.13 22.62 -10.19
CA LYS A 86 6.30 22.28 -11.60
C LYS A 86 6.67 20.81 -11.76
N THR A 87 5.95 20.12 -12.64
CA THR A 87 6.11 18.69 -12.95
C THR A 87 5.78 18.45 -14.42
N ARG A 88 6.41 17.43 -15.01
CA ARG A 88 6.03 16.91 -16.33
C ARG A 88 4.57 16.45 -16.37
N THR A 89 4.01 16.40 -17.57
CA THR A 89 2.71 15.81 -17.85
C THR A 89 2.85 14.31 -18.13
N VAL A 90 1.93 13.53 -17.57
CA VAL A 90 1.77 12.09 -17.77
C VAL A 90 0.32 11.83 -18.16
N MET A 91 0.11 11.10 -19.26
CA MET A 91 -1.21 10.72 -19.73
C MET A 91 -1.66 9.41 -19.07
N VAL A 92 -2.90 9.38 -18.60
CA VAL A 92 -3.58 8.18 -18.10
C VAL A 92 -4.82 8.00 -18.95
N GLY A 93 -4.72 7.21 -20.02
CA GLY A 93 -5.74 7.20 -21.07
C GLY A 93 -5.92 8.60 -21.65
N ASN A 94 -7.14 9.10 -21.60
CA ASN A 94 -7.50 10.47 -22.03
C ASN A 94 -7.29 11.55 -20.94
N VAL A 95 -6.83 11.20 -19.74
CA VAL A 95 -6.67 12.13 -18.62
C VAL A 95 -5.20 12.55 -18.45
N ALA A 96 -4.92 13.84 -18.60
CA ALA A 96 -3.60 14.42 -18.36
C ALA A 96 -3.38 14.76 -16.87
N ILE A 97 -2.27 14.27 -16.30
CA ILE A 97 -1.80 14.58 -14.94
C ILE A 97 -0.48 15.34 -15.03
N GLY A 98 -0.40 16.53 -14.43
CA GLY A 98 0.84 17.31 -14.41
C GLY A 98 0.58 18.74 -13.95
N SER A 99 1.64 19.52 -13.74
CA SER A 99 1.54 20.88 -13.19
C SER A 99 0.80 21.89 -14.08
N GLU A 100 0.53 21.52 -15.33
CA GLU A 100 -0.20 22.31 -16.33
C GLU A 100 -1.69 21.95 -16.43
N HIS A 101 -2.15 20.88 -15.76
CA HIS A 101 -3.54 20.38 -15.84
C HIS A 101 -4.20 20.39 -14.46
N PRO A 102 -5.53 20.48 -14.31
CA PRO A 102 -6.18 20.45 -12.99
C PRO A 102 -5.73 19.28 -12.09
N ILE A 103 -5.83 19.46 -10.77
CA ILE A 103 -5.62 18.36 -9.83
C ILE A 103 -6.73 17.34 -10.09
N ARG A 104 -6.35 16.12 -10.50
CA ARG A 104 -7.28 15.06 -10.86
C ARG A 104 -7.83 14.35 -9.62
N ILE A 105 -9.11 14.03 -9.66
CA ILE A 105 -9.83 13.28 -8.64
C ILE A 105 -9.70 11.80 -8.97
N GLN A 106 -9.08 11.04 -8.07
CA GLN A 106 -8.96 9.60 -8.18
C GLN A 106 -9.58 8.94 -6.94
N THR A 107 -10.35 7.88 -7.16
CA THR A 107 -10.87 7.02 -6.08
C THR A 107 -10.58 5.54 -6.35
N MET A 108 -11.03 4.66 -5.48
CA MET A 108 -10.86 3.21 -5.57
C MET A 108 -12.19 2.51 -5.34
N THR A 109 -12.45 1.44 -6.10
CA THR A 109 -13.61 0.57 -5.89
C THR A 109 -13.50 -0.20 -4.57
N THR A 110 -14.65 -0.64 -4.07
CA THR A 110 -14.76 -1.48 -2.87
C THR A 110 -15.35 -2.86 -3.17
N SER A 111 -15.98 -3.02 -4.33
CA SER A 111 -16.42 -4.30 -4.88
C SER A 111 -15.29 -5.32 -5.00
N ASP A 112 -15.65 -6.61 -4.90
CA ASP A 112 -14.75 -7.69 -5.29
C ASP A 112 -14.58 -7.63 -6.81
N THR A 113 -13.35 -7.45 -7.30
CA THR A 113 -13.03 -7.37 -8.73
C THR A 113 -13.52 -8.58 -9.53
N LYS A 114 -13.70 -9.75 -8.90
CA LYS A 114 -14.29 -10.93 -9.56
C LYS A 114 -15.79 -10.78 -9.82
N ASP A 115 -16.48 -9.92 -9.07
CA ASP A 115 -17.85 -9.49 -9.38
C ASP A 115 -17.80 -8.39 -10.44
N VAL A 116 -17.74 -8.83 -11.70
CA VAL A 116 -17.65 -7.95 -12.86
C VAL A 116 -18.83 -6.99 -12.91
N ALA A 117 -20.06 -7.48 -12.68
CA ALA A 117 -21.26 -6.66 -12.77
C ALA A 117 -21.25 -5.57 -11.68
N GLY A 118 -21.02 -5.96 -10.42
CA GLY A 118 -20.95 -5.02 -9.31
C GLY A 118 -19.81 -4.00 -9.47
N THR A 119 -18.66 -4.44 -9.97
CA THR A 119 -17.53 -3.53 -10.22
C THR A 119 -17.83 -2.54 -11.33
N VAL A 120 -18.45 -2.97 -12.43
CA VAL A 120 -18.86 -2.09 -13.54
C VAL A 120 -19.86 -1.04 -13.05
N GLU A 121 -20.88 -1.44 -12.30
CA GLU A 121 -21.86 -0.52 -11.72
C GLU A 121 -21.22 0.50 -10.77
N GLU A 122 -20.30 0.04 -9.91
CA GLU A 122 -19.56 0.93 -9.02
C GLU A 122 -18.70 1.94 -9.78
N VAL A 123 -17.98 1.50 -10.81
CA VAL A 123 -17.14 2.38 -11.66
C VAL A 123 -18.00 3.42 -12.39
N MET A 124 -19.14 3.02 -12.97
CA MET A 124 -20.07 3.94 -13.62
C MET A 124 -20.56 5.01 -12.65
N ARG A 125 -21.02 4.60 -11.46
CA ARG A 125 -21.47 5.53 -10.41
C ARG A 125 -20.37 6.51 -9.98
N ILE A 126 -19.12 6.03 -9.89
CA ILE A 126 -17.96 6.88 -9.58
C ILE A 126 -17.71 7.89 -10.70
N ALA A 127 -17.77 7.46 -11.96
CA ALA A 127 -17.59 8.34 -13.12
C ALA A 127 -18.70 9.40 -13.19
N ASP A 128 -19.96 9.02 -12.95
CA ASP A 128 -21.12 9.92 -12.94
C ASP A 128 -21.03 10.97 -11.82
N LYS A 129 -20.29 10.68 -10.75
CA LYS A 129 -19.97 11.64 -9.67
C LYS A 129 -18.80 12.57 -9.99
N GLY A 130 -18.17 12.43 -11.15
CA GLY A 130 -17.12 13.32 -11.64
C GLY A 130 -15.69 12.95 -11.22
N ALA A 131 -15.43 11.69 -10.85
CA ALA A 131 -14.05 11.24 -10.70
C ALA A 131 -13.34 11.19 -12.07
N ASP A 132 -12.07 11.59 -12.13
CA ASP A 132 -11.29 11.52 -13.37
C ASP A 132 -10.73 10.11 -13.61
N ILE A 133 -10.42 9.36 -12.54
CA ILE A 133 -9.69 8.08 -12.61
C ILE A 133 -10.20 7.13 -11.53
N VAL A 134 -10.37 5.85 -11.86
CA VAL A 134 -10.77 4.81 -10.89
C VAL A 134 -9.69 3.75 -10.72
N ARG A 135 -9.39 3.40 -9.47
CA ARG A 135 -8.49 2.30 -9.14
C ARG A 135 -9.25 1.05 -8.73
N ILE A 136 -8.76 -0.11 -9.13
CA ILE A 136 -9.35 -1.42 -8.83
C ILE A 136 -8.24 -2.33 -8.30
N THR A 137 -8.52 -3.09 -7.23
CA THR A 137 -7.55 -4.04 -6.68
C THR A 137 -7.41 -5.26 -7.58
N VAL A 138 -6.18 -5.71 -7.84
CA VAL A 138 -5.95 -6.93 -8.64
C VAL A 138 -4.90 -7.77 -7.94
N GLN A 139 -5.35 -8.84 -7.29
CA GLN A 139 -4.50 -9.67 -6.44
C GLN A 139 -3.99 -10.93 -7.17
N GLY A 140 -4.81 -11.49 -8.06
CA GLY A 140 -4.51 -12.74 -8.74
C GLY A 140 -4.98 -12.77 -10.20
N LYS A 141 -4.87 -13.97 -10.77
CA LYS A 141 -5.20 -14.22 -12.19
C LYS A 141 -6.69 -14.04 -12.47
N LYS A 142 -7.56 -14.46 -11.56
CA LYS A 142 -9.02 -14.35 -11.74
C LYS A 142 -9.46 -12.89 -11.78
N GLU A 143 -8.91 -12.05 -10.91
CA GLU A 143 -9.16 -10.60 -10.93
C GLU A 143 -8.61 -9.97 -12.21
N ALA A 144 -7.44 -10.42 -12.70
CA ALA A 144 -6.88 -9.94 -13.96
C ALA A 144 -7.76 -10.30 -15.16
N ASP A 145 -8.33 -11.51 -15.18
CA ASP A 145 -9.28 -11.93 -16.22
C ASP A 145 -10.55 -11.06 -16.16
N ALA A 146 -11.11 -10.86 -14.97
CA ALA A 146 -12.26 -9.99 -14.75
C ALA A 146 -12.00 -8.54 -15.19
N CYS A 147 -10.77 -8.02 -15.07
CA CYS A 147 -10.43 -6.68 -15.53
C CYS A 147 -10.67 -6.47 -17.03
N PHE A 148 -10.47 -7.49 -17.87
CA PHE A 148 -10.82 -7.40 -19.31
C PHE A 148 -12.33 -7.29 -19.51
N GLU A 149 -13.10 -8.12 -18.80
CA GLU A 149 -14.56 -8.10 -18.87
C GLU A 149 -15.15 -6.78 -18.36
N ILE A 150 -14.62 -6.26 -17.25
CA ILE A 150 -14.96 -4.94 -16.71
C ILE A 150 -14.68 -3.85 -17.74
N LYS A 151 -13.47 -3.82 -18.31
CA LYS A 151 -13.08 -2.80 -19.29
C LYS A 151 -13.98 -2.85 -20.53
N ASN A 152 -14.21 -4.04 -21.07
CA ASN A 152 -15.07 -4.24 -22.24
C ASN A 152 -16.51 -3.80 -21.97
N SER A 153 -17.06 -4.17 -20.81
CA SER A 153 -18.42 -3.80 -20.40
C SER A 153 -18.58 -2.29 -20.26
N LEU A 154 -17.60 -1.60 -19.67
CA LEU A 154 -17.60 -0.14 -19.55
C LEU A 154 -17.56 0.54 -20.93
N VAL A 155 -16.68 0.08 -21.82
CA VAL A 155 -16.60 0.61 -23.19
C VAL A 155 -17.90 0.39 -23.96
N GLN A 156 -18.51 -0.79 -23.86
CA GLN A 156 -19.82 -1.08 -24.48
C GLN A 156 -20.95 -0.17 -23.96
N LYS A 157 -20.85 0.25 -22.69
CA LYS A 157 -21.77 1.21 -22.06
C LYS A 157 -21.36 2.68 -22.29
N ASN A 158 -20.33 2.93 -23.11
CA ASN A 158 -19.78 4.25 -23.42
C ASN A 158 -19.13 4.99 -22.22
N TYR A 159 -18.60 4.24 -21.25
CA TYR A 159 -17.81 4.77 -20.13
C TYR A 159 -16.32 4.64 -20.43
N ASN A 160 -15.66 5.79 -20.65
CA ASN A 160 -14.24 5.87 -21.03
C ASN A 160 -13.33 6.32 -19.88
N ILE A 161 -13.80 6.24 -18.63
CA ILE A 161 -12.99 6.61 -17.46
C ILE A 161 -11.73 5.72 -17.38
N PRO A 162 -10.53 6.31 -17.25
CA PRO A 162 -9.30 5.53 -17.12
C PRO A 162 -9.27 4.68 -15.85
N LEU A 163 -8.82 3.43 -15.99
CA LEU A 163 -8.71 2.47 -14.91
C LEU A 163 -7.26 2.28 -14.46
N VAL A 164 -7.08 2.10 -13.16
CA VAL A 164 -5.79 1.86 -12.51
C VAL A 164 -5.80 0.49 -11.85
N ALA A 165 -4.87 -0.38 -12.20
CA ALA A 165 -4.70 -1.66 -11.53
C ALA A 165 -3.80 -1.47 -10.30
N ASP A 166 -4.30 -1.84 -9.12
CA ASP A 166 -3.53 -1.83 -7.88
C ASP A 166 -2.89 -3.19 -7.64
N ILE A 167 -1.59 -3.30 -7.95
CA ILE A 167 -0.81 -4.53 -7.85
C ILE A 167 0.10 -4.48 -6.63
N HIS A 168 0.10 -5.59 -5.86
CA HIS A 168 0.95 -5.76 -4.70
C HIS A 168 2.08 -6.77 -4.95
N PHE A 169 1.77 -8.05 -5.18
CA PHE A 169 2.76 -9.16 -5.14
C PHE A 169 2.70 -10.11 -6.36
N ALA A 170 2.43 -9.60 -7.57
CA ALA A 170 2.22 -10.48 -8.73
C ALA A 170 2.67 -9.86 -10.07
N PRO A 171 3.94 -10.09 -10.49
CA PRO A 171 4.44 -9.59 -11.77
C PRO A 171 3.66 -10.09 -12.99
N SER A 172 3.29 -11.37 -13.01
CA SER A 172 2.50 -11.95 -14.11
C SER A 172 1.12 -11.31 -14.25
N VAL A 173 0.48 -10.98 -13.12
CA VAL A 173 -0.80 -10.26 -13.06
C VAL A 173 -0.61 -8.85 -13.60
N ALA A 174 0.40 -8.11 -13.15
CA ALA A 174 0.71 -6.76 -13.64
C ALA A 174 0.91 -6.72 -15.16
N LEU A 175 1.67 -7.67 -15.69
CA LEU A 175 1.89 -7.80 -17.12
C LEU A 175 0.58 -8.02 -17.85
N ARG A 176 -0.31 -8.87 -17.33
CA ARG A 176 -1.61 -9.15 -17.95
C ARG A 176 -2.52 -7.92 -17.97
N VAL A 177 -2.67 -7.23 -16.85
CA VAL A 177 -3.57 -6.06 -16.77
C VAL A 177 -3.05 -4.83 -17.52
N ALA A 178 -1.74 -4.73 -17.79
CA ALA A 178 -1.17 -3.66 -18.61
C ALA A 178 -1.72 -3.65 -20.05
N GLU A 179 -2.29 -4.75 -20.51
CA GLU A 179 -2.93 -4.81 -21.83
C GLU A 179 -4.28 -4.08 -21.85
N CYS A 180 -5.05 -4.10 -20.75
CA CYS A 180 -6.42 -3.57 -20.72
C CYS A 180 -6.60 -2.27 -19.93
N PHE A 181 -5.78 -1.99 -18.91
CA PHE A 181 -5.92 -0.80 -18.06
C PHE A 181 -4.90 0.29 -18.41
N GLU A 182 -5.30 1.54 -18.22
CA GLU A 182 -4.52 2.72 -18.61
C GLU A 182 -3.32 3.00 -17.69
N LYS A 183 -3.37 2.52 -16.44
CA LYS A 183 -2.32 2.77 -15.45
C LYS A 183 -2.12 1.60 -14.51
N ILE A 184 -0.86 1.31 -14.19
CA ILE A 184 -0.50 0.30 -13.19
C ILE A 184 0.08 1.00 -11.97
N ARG A 185 -0.47 0.72 -10.78
CA ARG A 185 0.17 1.08 -9.51
C ARG A 185 0.89 -0.14 -8.97
N VAL A 186 2.16 0.07 -8.66
CA VAL A 186 3.05 -0.93 -8.08
C VAL A 186 3.66 -0.41 -6.79
N ASN A 187 3.99 -1.34 -5.91
CA ASN A 187 4.78 -1.07 -4.73
C ASN A 187 6.05 -1.92 -4.80
N PRO A 188 7.20 -1.31 -5.10
CA PRO A 188 8.38 -2.09 -5.45
C PRO A 188 8.88 -3.05 -4.38
N GLY A 189 8.89 -2.62 -3.11
CA GLY A 189 9.32 -3.47 -2.00
C GLY A 189 8.47 -4.73 -1.81
N ASN A 190 7.25 -4.74 -2.37
CA ASN A 190 6.35 -5.89 -2.37
C ASN A 190 6.29 -6.59 -3.74
N PHE A 191 6.79 -5.96 -4.79
CA PHE A 191 6.62 -6.44 -6.15
C PHE A 191 7.72 -7.41 -6.57
N ALA A 192 8.97 -7.12 -6.19
CA ALA A 192 10.12 -7.98 -6.45
C ALA A 192 10.31 -9.05 -5.37
N ASP A 193 10.00 -8.69 -4.11
CA ASP A 193 10.22 -9.53 -2.94
C ASP A 193 8.90 -10.01 -2.34
N ARG A 194 8.94 -11.17 -1.67
CA ARG A 194 7.86 -11.55 -0.75
C ARG A 194 7.81 -10.51 0.37
N ARG A 195 6.63 -10.35 0.97
CA ARG A 195 6.43 -9.43 2.10
C ARG A 195 7.58 -9.54 3.10
N ALA A 196 8.20 -8.41 3.44
CA ALA A 196 9.23 -8.24 4.46
C ALA A 196 9.07 -9.26 5.60
N GLN A 197 10.06 -10.15 5.76
CA GLN A 197 10.04 -11.21 6.78
C GLN A 197 11.00 -10.91 7.93
N PHE A 198 11.87 -9.90 7.78
CA PHE A 198 12.86 -9.48 8.79
C PHE A 198 13.78 -10.62 9.27
N GLU A 199 13.97 -11.67 8.46
CA GLU A 199 14.80 -12.82 8.81
C GLU A 199 16.30 -12.49 8.77
N LYS A 200 16.68 -11.56 7.89
CA LYS A 200 18.06 -11.07 7.74
C LYS A 200 18.16 -9.64 8.25
N LEU A 201 18.90 -9.45 9.34
CA LEU A 201 19.03 -8.15 10.01
C LEU A 201 20.19 -7.30 9.45
N GLU A 202 21.24 -7.97 8.95
CA GLU A 202 22.44 -7.32 8.40
C GLU A 202 22.58 -7.66 6.91
N TYR A 203 22.76 -6.62 6.11
CA TYR A 203 22.97 -6.70 4.66
C TYR A 203 24.40 -6.24 4.36
N THR A 204 25.15 -7.05 3.62
CA THR A 204 26.42 -6.57 3.05
C THR A 204 26.16 -5.74 1.79
N GLU A 205 27.17 -5.01 1.32
CA GLU A 205 27.05 -4.24 0.08
C GLU A 205 26.78 -5.16 -1.13
N GLU A 206 27.34 -6.37 -1.13
CA GLU A 206 27.09 -7.37 -2.17
C GLU A 206 25.65 -7.90 -2.12
N ASP A 207 25.07 -8.07 -0.94
CA ASP A 207 23.66 -8.44 -0.79
C ASP A 207 22.74 -7.32 -1.30
N TYR A 208 23.08 -6.06 -0.96
CA TYR A 208 22.37 -4.87 -1.41
C TYR A 208 22.32 -4.81 -2.94
N GLN A 209 23.47 -5.01 -3.59
CA GLN A 209 23.59 -4.96 -5.05
C GLN A 209 22.82 -6.10 -5.75
N LYS A 210 22.88 -7.32 -5.21
CA LYS A 210 22.09 -8.46 -5.75
C LYS A 210 20.59 -8.22 -5.70
N GLU A 211 20.10 -7.62 -4.62
CA GLU A 211 18.67 -7.28 -4.49
C GLU A 211 18.27 -6.20 -5.50
N LEU A 212 19.14 -5.23 -5.80
CA LEU A 212 18.90 -4.25 -6.85
C LEU A 212 18.80 -4.88 -8.24
N GLU A 213 19.73 -5.77 -8.58
CA GLU A 213 19.72 -6.50 -9.86
C GLU A 213 18.45 -7.35 -10.00
N HIS A 214 18.02 -8.02 -8.94
CA HIS A 214 16.77 -8.79 -8.93
C HIS A 214 15.54 -7.89 -9.14
N ILE A 215 15.47 -6.74 -8.46
CA ILE A 215 14.38 -5.76 -8.66
C ILE A 215 14.34 -5.32 -10.13
N GLU A 216 15.48 -4.96 -10.71
CA GLU A 216 15.58 -4.55 -12.11
C GLU A 216 15.09 -5.65 -13.06
N GLN A 217 15.51 -6.90 -12.85
CA GLN A 217 15.10 -8.04 -13.67
C GLN A 217 13.59 -8.30 -13.60
N VAL A 218 12.97 -8.18 -12.43
CA VAL A 218 11.53 -8.40 -12.25
C VAL A 218 10.71 -7.22 -12.78
N PHE A 219 11.23 -6.00 -12.66
CA PHE A 219 10.50 -4.78 -12.99
C PHE A 219 10.58 -4.38 -14.46
N SER A 220 11.74 -4.59 -15.09
CA SER A 220 11.99 -4.22 -16.50
C SER A 220 10.93 -4.75 -17.48
N PRO A 221 10.49 -6.03 -17.41
CA PRO A 221 9.43 -6.52 -18.30
C PRO A 221 8.12 -5.72 -18.19
N LEU A 222 7.77 -5.26 -16.98
CA LEU A 222 6.57 -4.45 -16.77
C LEU A 222 6.74 -3.05 -17.34
N VAL A 223 7.91 -2.43 -17.14
CA VAL A 223 8.24 -1.11 -17.68
C VAL A 223 8.15 -1.13 -19.20
N GLU A 224 8.81 -2.09 -19.85
CA GLU A 224 8.82 -2.21 -21.31
C GLU A 224 7.41 -2.50 -21.86
N LYS A 225 6.62 -3.32 -21.18
CA LYS A 225 5.22 -3.54 -21.55
C LYS A 225 4.38 -2.28 -21.40
N CYS A 226 4.56 -1.51 -20.32
CA CYS A 226 3.86 -0.24 -20.13
C CYS A 226 4.27 0.79 -21.20
N LYS A 227 5.55 0.87 -21.58
CA LYS A 227 6.03 1.70 -22.70
C LYS A 227 5.34 1.28 -24.00
N LYS A 228 5.34 -0.02 -24.33
CA LYS A 228 4.70 -0.57 -25.54
C LYS A 228 3.21 -0.21 -25.66
N TYR A 229 2.45 -0.33 -24.57
CA TYR A 229 1.01 -0.05 -24.58
C TYR A 229 0.65 1.38 -24.16
N SER A 230 1.64 2.27 -24.01
CA SER A 230 1.46 3.65 -23.53
C SER A 230 0.66 3.73 -22.22
N ARG A 231 1.03 2.88 -21.25
CA ARG A 231 0.42 2.84 -19.91
C ARG A 231 1.21 3.71 -18.94
N ALA A 232 0.49 4.46 -18.12
CA ALA A 232 1.12 5.16 -17.02
C ALA A 232 1.50 4.18 -15.91
N MET A 233 2.54 4.53 -15.16
CA MET A 233 2.93 3.78 -13.98
C MET A 233 2.95 4.69 -12.75
N ARG A 234 2.46 4.19 -11.62
CA ARG A 234 2.63 4.80 -10.31
C ARG A 234 3.48 3.89 -9.45
N ILE A 235 4.68 4.36 -9.12
CA ILE A 235 5.51 3.78 -8.06
C ILE A 235 5.04 4.38 -6.73
N GLY A 236 4.48 3.56 -5.84
CA GLY A 236 3.95 4.03 -4.56
C GLY A 236 4.58 3.32 -3.38
N THR A 237 5.42 4.03 -2.64
CA THR A 237 6.02 3.59 -1.37
C THR A 237 5.17 3.99 -0.18
N ASN A 238 5.16 3.17 0.87
CA ASN A 238 4.50 3.46 2.15
C ASN A 238 5.33 2.88 3.30
N HIS A 239 5.07 3.34 4.54
CA HIS A 239 5.75 2.87 5.75
C HIS A 239 5.61 1.34 5.95
N GLY A 240 4.41 0.80 5.74
CA GLY A 240 4.13 -0.63 5.95
C GLY A 240 4.64 -1.58 4.86
N SER A 241 5.45 -1.10 3.91
CA SER A 241 5.93 -1.87 2.77
C SER A 241 7.36 -1.48 2.36
N LEU A 242 8.14 -0.95 3.29
CA LEU A 242 9.57 -0.77 3.07
C LEU A 242 10.20 -2.16 2.95
N SER A 243 11.16 -2.34 2.03
CA SER A 243 11.88 -3.61 1.94
C SER A 243 12.78 -3.78 3.16
N ASP A 244 13.10 -5.02 3.51
CA ASP A 244 13.95 -5.37 4.66
C ASP A 244 15.31 -4.64 4.57
N ARG A 245 15.87 -4.53 3.37
CA ARG A 245 17.06 -3.71 3.08
C ARG A 245 16.90 -2.24 3.46
N ILE A 246 15.81 -1.60 3.04
CA ILE A 246 15.58 -0.18 3.37
C ILE A 246 15.37 -0.02 4.88
N MET A 247 14.65 -0.95 5.50
CA MET A 247 14.44 -0.98 6.94
C MET A 247 15.74 -1.15 7.72
N SER A 248 16.66 -2.01 7.28
CA SER A 248 17.97 -2.22 7.90
C SER A 248 18.84 -0.95 7.83
N TYR A 249 18.94 -0.32 6.66
CA TYR A 249 19.82 0.85 6.47
C TYR A 249 19.25 2.17 6.99
N TYR A 250 17.93 2.39 6.88
CA TYR A 250 17.30 3.69 7.11
C TYR A 250 16.20 3.67 8.17
N GLY A 251 15.81 2.49 8.66
CA GLY A 251 14.64 2.31 9.51
C GLY A 251 13.33 2.70 8.83
N ASP A 252 12.23 2.61 9.60
CA ASP A 252 10.94 3.16 9.17
C ASP A 252 10.96 4.69 9.30
N SER A 253 11.57 5.34 8.32
CA SER A 253 11.76 6.80 8.31
C SER A 253 11.32 7.43 6.99
N PRO A 254 11.00 8.74 6.98
CA PRO A 254 10.73 9.47 5.75
C PRO A 254 11.88 9.36 4.73
N ARG A 255 13.13 9.32 5.22
CA ARG A 255 14.31 9.12 4.37
C ARG A 255 14.34 7.72 3.76
N GLY A 256 14.00 6.68 4.53
CA GLY A 256 13.84 5.32 4.03
C GLY A 256 12.79 5.23 2.92
N MET A 257 11.63 5.87 3.08
CA MET A 257 10.60 5.93 2.04
C MET A 257 11.07 6.58 0.75
N VAL A 258 11.80 7.70 0.85
CA VAL A 258 12.37 8.38 -0.31
C VAL A 258 13.41 7.50 -1.00
N LYS A 259 14.30 6.86 -0.23
CA LYS A 259 15.32 5.99 -0.82
C LYS A 259 14.70 4.77 -1.50
N ASN A 260 13.68 4.15 -0.87
CA ASN A 260 12.92 3.05 -1.49
C ASN A 260 12.27 3.49 -2.82
N PHE A 261 11.80 4.72 -2.93
CA PHE A 261 11.25 5.23 -4.18
C PHE A 261 12.34 5.45 -5.23
N LEU A 262 13.44 6.14 -4.86
CA LEU A 262 14.53 6.49 -5.78
C LEU A 262 15.19 5.27 -6.38
N VAL A 263 15.41 4.23 -5.56
CA VAL A 263 15.98 2.95 -6.01
C VAL A 263 15.25 2.38 -7.22
N ILE A 264 13.94 2.58 -7.36
CA ILE A 264 13.18 2.07 -8.53
C ILE A 264 12.95 3.13 -9.59
N ALA A 265 12.81 4.40 -9.19
CA ALA A 265 12.65 5.49 -10.15
C ALA A 265 13.89 5.69 -11.03
N GLU A 266 15.08 5.32 -10.54
CA GLU A 266 16.35 5.40 -11.27
C GLU A 266 16.61 4.19 -12.19
N GLN A 267 15.83 3.11 -12.07
CA GLN A 267 16.03 1.83 -12.75
C GLN A 267 15.11 1.62 -13.98
N GLY A 268 14.33 2.62 -14.42
CA GLY A 268 13.34 2.47 -15.50
C GLY A 268 13.30 3.62 -16.50
#